data_AF-A0A7S2BG58-F1
#
_entry.id   AF-A0A7S2BG58-F1
#
_cell.length_a   1.000
_cell.length_b   1.000
_cell.length_c   1.000
_cell.angle_alpha   90.00
_cell.angle_beta   90.00
_cell.angle_gamma   90.00
#
_symmetry.space_group_name_H-M   'P 1'
#
loop_
_entity.id
_entity.type
_entity.pdbx_description
1 polymer ?
#
loop_
_entity_poly.entity_id
_entity_poly.type
_entity_poly.pdbx_seq_one_letter_code
_entity_poly.pdbx_strand_id
1 'polypeptide(L)'
;MLAADRARMGRPEEMASTVLAENHVLAKRAACESAVLLKNERAALPLKPAAGGTIAVIGRMATAASLRYQGAGSSAINAHTIEAPLDAIESHIKTHFSSSPVTLTFAPGYAYDPRIADPASLEQATAAAAAADVALVFVGLPAAYEVEGVDREHMGIPQQMVDLVQATSAANPHTVVVLLGGAPMELPWEWHPPEGAGPYPAASSSPSGPSPSDPSPSSTADAAPSGPAAILWVGLGGQAIGSAISSLLFGVCSPSGKLAETWPRQLTDVPAHAHFGPNGASLRQVVYREALNVGYRYLSLGWTLTRA
;
A
#
# COMPACT_ATOMS: atom_id res chain seq x y z
N MET A 1 -20.83 28.71 42.77
CA MET A 1 -19.82 28.58 41.71
C MET A 1 -19.72 27.16 41.10
N LEU A 2 -20.51 26.16 41.54
CA LEU A 2 -20.41 24.76 41.06
C LEU A 2 -21.54 24.30 40.10
N ALA A 3 -22.65 25.03 40.01
CA ALA A 3 -23.77 24.68 39.12
C ALA A 3 -23.67 25.34 37.73
N ALA A 4 -23.07 26.53 37.65
CA ALA A 4 -22.92 27.28 36.40
C ALA A 4 -21.84 26.69 35.47
N ASP A 5 -20.78 26.08 36.03
CA ASP A 5 -19.76 25.39 35.23
C ASP A 5 -20.24 24.04 34.67
N ARG A 6 -21.16 23.36 35.35
CA ARG A 6 -21.81 22.14 34.86
C ARG A 6 -22.81 22.39 33.72
N ALA A 7 -23.33 23.60 33.57
CA ALA A 7 -24.17 23.97 32.44
C ALA A 7 -23.34 24.36 31.20
N ARG A 8 -22.04 24.62 31.38
CA ARG A 8 -21.09 24.98 30.31
C ARG A 8 -20.41 23.76 29.69
N MET A 9 -20.30 22.67 30.43
CA MET A 9 -19.92 21.36 29.92
C MET A 9 -21.19 20.58 29.61
N GLY A 10 -21.41 20.22 28.34
CA GLY A 10 -22.57 19.43 27.91
C GLY A 10 -22.72 18.11 28.69
N ARG A 11 -23.85 17.39 28.48
CA ARG A 11 -24.06 16.10 29.16
C ARG A 11 -22.88 15.17 28.85
N PRO A 12 -22.40 14.34 29.79
CA PRO A 12 -21.19 13.52 29.60
C PRO A 12 -21.18 12.68 28.31
N GLU A 13 -22.33 12.16 27.89
CA GLU A 13 -22.50 11.40 26.64
C GLU A 13 -22.40 12.28 25.38
N GLU A 14 -22.93 13.50 25.41
CA GLU A 14 -22.81 14.48 24.32
C GLU A 14 -21.40 15.05 24.22
N MET A 15 -20.74 15.25 25.37
CA MET A 15 -19.35 15.66 25.42
C MET A 15 -18.44 14.54 24.88
N ALA A 16 -18.73 13.28 25.21
CA ALA A 16 -18.03 12.13 24.66
C ALA A 16 -18.23 12.00 23.14
N SER A 17 -19.46 12.18 22.63
CA SER A 17 -19.71 12.11 21.18
C SER A 17 -19.02 13.25 20.41
N THR A 18 -19.00 14.46 20.98
CA THR A 18 -18.31 15.61 20.39
C THR A 18 -16.81 15.36 20.31
N VAL A 19 -16.19 14.92 21.41
CA VAL A 19 -14.75 14.59 21.44
C VAL A 19 -14.41 13.47 20.45
N LEU A 20 -15.25 12.43 20.34
CA LEU A 20 -15.04 11.36 19.37
C LEU A 20 -15.08 11.87 17.93
N ALA A 21 -16.02 12.77 17.60
CA ALA A 21 -16.11 13.38 16.29
C ALA A 21 -14.90 14.27 15.97
N GLU A 22 -14.48 15.12 16.92
CA GLU A 22 -13.29 15.98 16.77
C GLU A 22 -12.01 15.16 16.60
N ASN A 23 -11.86 14.09 17.39
CA ASN A 23 -10.74 13.16 17.27
C ASN A 23 -10.74 12.42 15.94
N HIS A 24 -11.92 12.12 15.38
CA HIS A 24 -12.02 11.52 14.05
C HIS A 24 -11.53 12.47 12.95
N VAL A 25 -11.85 13.76 13.05
CA VAL A 25 -11.32 14.80 12.15
C VAL A 25 -9.80 14.91 12.26
N LEU A 26 -9.27 14.89 13.49
CA LEU A 26 -7.82 14.90 13.72
C LEU A 26 -7.14 13.65 13.15
N ALA A 27 -7.73 12.46 13.34
CA ALA A 27 -7.23 11.21 12.79
C ALA A 27 -7.19 11.26 11.25
N LYS A 28 -8.23 11.79 10.60
CA LYS A 28 -8.28 11.99 9.16
C LYS A 28 -7.13 12.89 8.68
N ARG A 29 -6.93 14.02 9.37
CA ARG A 29 -5.86 14.97 9.04
C ARG A 29 -4.49 14.30 9.17
N ALA A 30 -4.24 13.59 10.27
CA ALA A 30 -3.00 12.85 10.47
C ALA A 30 -2.76 11.81 9.37
N ALA A 31 -3.79 11.09 8.95
CA ALA A 31 -3.72 10.13 7.84
C ALA A 31 -3.40 10.81 6.49
N CYS A 32 -4.03 11.96 6.17
CA CYS A 32 -3.67 12.76 4.98
C CYS A 32 -2.19 13.19 5.01
N GLU A 33 -1.73 13.72 6.14
CA GLU A 33 -0.37 14.27 6.27
C GLU A 33 0.72 13.19 6.30
N SER A 34 0.35 11.94 6.67
CA SER A 34 1.26 10.80 6.72
C SER A 34 1.40 10.05 5.39
N ALA A 35 0.42 10.19 4.49
CA ALA A 35 0.43 9.49 3.21
C ALA A 35 1.54 10.02 2.29
N VAL A 36 2.20 9.09 1.58
CA VAL A 36 3.33 9.39 0.70
C VAL A 36 2.96 9.04 -0.74
N LEU A 37 3.02 10.03 -1.62
CA LEU A 37 2.89 9.83 -3.06
C LEU A 37 4.24 9.37 -3.63
N LEU A 38 4.36 8.09 -3.95
CA LEU A 38 5.59 7.46 -4.42
C LEU A 38 5.81 7.68 -5.92
N LYS A 39 4.72 7.71 -6.69
CA LYS A 39 4.72 7.91 -8.14
C LYS A 39 3.46 8.68 -8.55
N ASN A 40 3.61 9.60 -9.49
CA ASN A 40 2.47 10.29 -10.13
C ASN A 40 2.87 10.78 -11.52
N GLU A 41 2.69 9.92 -12.50
CA GLU A 41 2.93 10.21 -13.90
C GLU A 41 1.64 10.67 -14.59
N ARG A 42 1.79 11.39 -15.71
CA ARG A 42 0.65 11.80 -16.56
C ARG A 42 -0.45 12.57 -15.80
N ALA A 43 -0.09 13.19 -14.67
CA ALA A 43 -1.03 13.84 -13.75
C ALA A 43 -2.22 12.93 -13.36
N ALA A 44 -1.96 11.64 -13.13
CA ALA A 44 -2.99 10.68 -12.75
C ALA A 44 -3.71 11.04 -11.44
N LEU A 45 -3.00 11.66 -10.49
CA LEU A 45 -3.58 12.27 -9.29
C LEU A 45 -3.34 13.80 -9.26
N PRO A 46 -4.28 14.59 -8.71
CA PRO A 46 -5.59 14.16 -8.19
C PRO A 46 -6.56 13.76 -9.32
N LEU A 47 -7.51 12.88 -9.00
CA LEU A 47 -8.55 12.41 -9.91
C LEU A 47 -9.42 13.57 -10.38
N LYS A 48 -9.70 13.60 -11.68
CA LYS A 48 -10.62 14.55 -12.31
C LYS A 48 -11.58 13.78 -13.24
N PRO A 49 -12.53 13.01 -12.67
CA PRO A 49 -13.45 12.22 -13.47
C PRO A 49 -14.26 13.11 -14.41
N ALA A 50 -14.40 12.68 -15.66
CA ALA A 50 -15.29 13.34 -16.61
C ALA A 50 -16.76 13.05 -16.24
N ALA A 51 -17.67 13.93 -16.67
CA ALA A 51 -19.10 13.67 -16.55
C ALA A 51 -19.47 12.40 -17.32
N GLY A 52 -20.17 11.46 -16.67
CA GLY A 52 -20.48 10.15 -17.22
C GLY A 52 -19.31 9.16 -17.18
N GLY A 53 -18.17 9.53 -16.58
CA GLY A 53 -17.00 8.66 -16.48
C GLY A 53 -17.18 7.54 -15.47
N THR A 54 -16.32 6.53 -15.55
CA THR A 54 -16.33 5.34 -14.71
C THR A 54 -15.04 5.19 -13.92
N ILE A 55 -15.16 4.96 -12.61
CA ILE A 55 -14.07 4.59 -11.71
C ILE A 55 -14.29 3.15 -11.26
N ALA A 56 -13.31 2.27 -11.50
CA ALA A 56 -13.29 0.93 -10.95
C ALA A 56 -12.47 0.89 -9.66
N VAL A 57 -13.12 0.59 -8.52
CA VAL A 57 -12.42 0.28 -7.26
C VAL A 57 -12.14 -1.21 -7.23
N ILE A 58 -10.87 -1.57 -7.14
CA ILE A 58 -10.41 -2.94 -7.28
C ILE A 58 -9.58 -3.31 -6.05
N GLY A 59 -9.85 -4.46 -5.45
CA GLY A 59 -9.10 -4.96 -4.29
C GLY A 59 -9.92 -4.90 -3.00
N ARG A 60 -9.99 -6.03 -2.29
CA ARG A 60 -10.78 -6.17 -1.05
C ARG A 60 -10.37 -5.20 0.06
N MET A 61 -9.12 -4.74 0.08
CA MET A 61 -8.62 -3.76 1.06
C MET A 61 -9.34 -2.40 0.98
N ALA A 62 -10.11 -2.14 -0.09
CA ALA A 62 -11.00 -0.99 -0.16
C ALA A 62 -12.27 -1.12 0.71
N THR A 63 -12.58 -2.33 1.21
CA THR A 63 -13.79 -2.64 1.98
C THR A 63 -13.51 -2.72 3.48
N ALA A 64 -14.52 -2.46 4.32
CA ALA A 64 -14.39 -2.57 5.77
C ALA A 64 -13.93 -3.96 6.25
N ALA A 65 -14.29 -5.03 5.51
CA ALA A 65 -13.99 -6.41 5.88
C ALA A 65 -12.51 -6.80 5.72
N SER A 66 -11.73 -6.05 4.93
CA SER A 66 -10.31 -6.37 4.66
C SER A 66 -9.38 -5.17 4.78
N LEU A 67 -9.90 -4.02 5.20
CA LEU A 67 -9.11 -2.81 5.38
C LEU A 67 -7.97 -3.01 6.37
N ARG A 68 -6.77 -2.61 5.97
CA ARG A 68 -5.58 -2.54 6.83
C ARG A 68 -5.40 -1.10 7.32
N TYR A 69 -5.83 -0.83 8.55
CA TYR A 69 -5.74 0.50 9.15
C TYR A 69 -4.85 0.55 10.40
N GLN A 70 -4.40 -0.59 10.92
CA GLN A 70 -3.54 -0.70 12.11
C GLN A 70 -2.71 -2.00 12.09
N GLY A 71 -1.71 -2.06 12.97
CA GLY A 71 -0.91 -3.26 13.21
C GLY A 71 -1.73 -4.38 13.88
N ALA A 72 -1.26 -5.62 13.77
CA ALA A 72 -1.84 -6.75 14.50
C ALA A 72 -1.08 -7.03 15.80
N GLY A 73 -1.76 -7.55 16.81
CA GLY A 73 -1.20 -7.80 18.14
C GLY A 73 -1.61 -6.74 19.17
N SER A 74 -0.75 -6.47 20.15
CA SER A 74 -0.99 -5.62 21.30
C SER A 74 -1.27 -4.16 20.96
N SER A 75 -0.83 -3.69 19.78
CA SER A 75 -1.12 -2.34 19.29
C SER A 75 -2.53 -2.18 18.72
N ALA A 76 -3.31 -3.25 18.59
CA ALA A 76 -4.64 -3.21 18.00
C ALA A 76 -5.65 -2.54 18.96
N ILE A 77 -6.36 -1.55 18.45
CA ILE A 77 -7.39 -0.79 19.17
C ILE A 77 -8.75 -1.06 18.54
N ASN A 78 -9.77 -1.24 19.38
CA ASN A 78 -11.17 -1.25 18.94
C ASN A 78 -11.59 0.19 18.63
N ALA A 79 -11.42 0.60 17.37
CA ALA A 79 -11.79 1.93 16.92
C ALA A 79 -13.30 2.17 17.02
N HIS A 80 -13.69 3.39 17.37
CA HIS A 80 -15.11 3.77 17.48
C HIS A 80 -15.82 3.79 16.13
N THR A 81 -15.11 4.21 15.08
CA THR A 81 -15.64 4.32 13.71
C THR A 81 -14.52 4.00 12.74
N ILE A 82 -14.75 3.08 11.81
CA ILE A 82 -13.79 2.71 10.77
C ILE A 82 -14.44 3.05 9.43
N GLU A 83 -13.74 3.86 8.63
CA GLU A 83 -14.22 4.23 7.30
C GLU A 83 -13.55 3.37 6.22
N ALA A 84 -14.36 2.64 5.46
CA ALA A 84 -13.86 1.91 4.29
C ALA A 84 -13.55 2.89 3.14
N PRO A 85 -12.42 2.72 2.41
CA PRO A 85 -12.12 3.54 1.25
C PRO A 85 -13.21 3.54 0.18
N LEU A 86 -13.83 2.39 -0.10
CA LEU A 86 -14.90 2.25 -1.08
C LEU A 86 -16.09 3.17 -0.73
N ASP A 87 -16.58 3.10 0.51
CA ASP A 87 -17.71 3.89 0.98
C ASP A 87 -17.38 5.39 0.98
N ALA A 88 -16.15 5.75 1.37
CA ALA A 88 -15.68 7.13 1.38
C ALA A 88 -15.51 7.73 -0.02
N ILE A 89 -15.11 6.92 -1.01
CA ILE A 89 -15.04 7.33 -2.42
C ILE A 89 -16.46 7.50 -2.97
N GLU A 90 -17.35 6.54 -2.71
CA GLU A 90 -18.75 6.62 -3.14
C GLU A 90 -19.45 7.85 -2.56
N SER A 91 -19.26 8.13 -1.27
CA SER A 91 -19.77 9.32 -0.60
C SER A 91 -19.23 10.60 -1.25
N HIS A 92 -17.92 10.68 -1.50
CA HIS A 92 -17.32 11.83 -2.18
C HIS A 92 -17.93 12.07 -3.56
N ILE A 93 -18.09 11.01 -4.36
CA ILE A 93 -18.71 11.09 -5.69
C ILE A 93 -20.15 11.61 -5.59
N LYS A 94 -20.96 11.02 -4.70
CA LYS A 94 -22.35 11.45 -4.48
C LYS A 94 -22.45 12.93 -4.08
N THR A 95 -21.54 13.40 -3.24
CA THR A 95 -21.55 14.78 -2.74
C THR A 95 -21.06 15.78 -3.79
N HIS A 96 -19.95 15.48 -4.48
CA HIS A 96 -19.24 16.47 -5.30
C HIS A 96 -19.50 16.36 -6.81
N PHE A 97 -20.05 15.24 -7.28
CA PHE A 97 -20.30 14.97 -8.70
C PHE A 97 -21.78 14.72 -9.00
N SER A 98 -22.69 15.21 -8.15
CA SER A 98 -24.15 15.05 -8.32
C SER A 98 -24.71 15.68 -9.61
N SER A 99 -24.10 16.75 -10.10
CA SER A 99 -24.44 17.41 -11.37
C SER A 99 -23.73 16.82 -12.59
N SER A 100 -22.83 15.86 -12.40
CA SER A 100 -22.03 15.21 -13.45
C SER A 100 -21.73 13.78 -13.02
N PRO A 101 -22.74 12.88 -13.12
CA PRO A 101 -22.68 11.56 -12.49
C PRO A 101 -21.44 10.78 -12.92
N VAL A 102 -20.76 10.19 -11.96
CA VAL A 102 -19.61 9.28 -12.17
C VAL A 102 -20.05 7.90 -11.71
N THR A 103 -19.87 6.89 -12.56
CA THR A 103 -20.17 5.50 -12.22
C THR A 103 -19.02 4.93 -11.39
N LEU A 104 -19.35 4.36 -10.23
CA LEU A 104 -18.41 3.63 -9.40
C LEU A 104 -18.70 2.12 -9.51
N THR A 105 -17.70 1.32 -9.85
CA THR A 105 -17.78 -0.14 -9.82
C THR A 105 -16.83 -0.71 -8.78
N PHE A 106 -17.10 -1.93 -8.32
CA PHE A 106 -16.22 -2.64 -7.39
C PHE A 106 -15.94 -4.06 -7.88
N ALA A 107 -14.67 -4.48 -7.79
CA ALA A 107 -14.24 -5.87 -7.97
C ALA A 107 -13.28 -6.29 -6.86
N PRO A 108 -13.40 -7.51 -6.30
CA PRO A 108 -12.56 -7.94 -5.18
C PRO A 108 -11.09 -8.15 -5.56
N GLY A 109 -10.79 -8.60 -6.77
CA GLY A 109 -9.45 -8.74 -7.34
C GLY A 109 -8.61 -9.92 -6.85
N TYR A 110 -8.79 -10.40 -5.62
CA TYR A 110 -8.02 -11.49 -5.02
C TYR A 110 -8.82 -12.24 -3.93
N ALA A 111 -8.34 -13.39 -3.46
CA ALA A 111 -8.96 -14.17 -2.38
C ALA A 111 -8.78 -13.53 -1.00
N TYR A 112 -9.60 -13.90 -0.02
CA TYR A 112 -9.35 -13.50 1.39
C TYR A 112 -8.07 -14.12 1.95
N ASP A 113 -7.81 -15.38 1.63
CA ASP A 113 -6.59 -16.05 2.02
C ASP A 113 -5.45 -15.60 1.07
N PRO A 114 -4.41 -14.93 1.59
CA PRO A 114 -3.31 -14.45 0.76
C PRO A 114 -2.55 -15.57 0.03
N ARG A 115 -2.71 -16.83 0.45
CA ARG A 115 -2.02 -18.01 -0.11
C ARG A 115 -2.78 -18.69 -1.24
N ILE A 116 -4.05 -18.32 -1.45
CA ILE A 116 -4.93 -18.98 -2.43
C ILE A 116 -5.10 -18.03 -3.62
N ALA A 117 -4.74 -18.50 -4.81
CA ALA A 117 -5.05 -17.77 -6.04
C ALA A 117 -6.55 -17.82 -6.34
N ASP A 118 -7.09 -16.73 -6.86
CA ASP A 118 -8.48 -16.63 -7.32
C ASP A 118 -8.50 -16.06 -8.76
N PRO A 119 -8.29 -16.92 -9.77
CA PRO A 119 -8.22 -16.48 -11.16
C PRO A 119 -9.52 -15.81 -11.64
N ALA A 120 -10.68 -16.22 -11.12
CA ALA A 120 -11.96 -15.64 -11.49
C ALA A 120 -12.09 -14.21 -10.98
N SER A 121 -11.70 -13.94 -9.72
CA SER A 121 -11.65 -12.57 -9.20
C SER A 121 -10.64 -11.69 -9.94
N LEU A 122 -9.50 -12.26 -10.36
CA LEU A 122 -8.50 -11.54 -11.15
C LEU A 122 -9.04 -11.17 -12.54
N GLU A 123 -9.69 -12.11 -13.23
CA GLU A 123 -10.33 -11.87 -14.53
C GLU A 123 -11.41 -10.77 -14.43
N GLN A 124 -12.29 -10.88 -13.43
CA GLN A 124 -13.32 -9.87 -13.18
C GLN A 124 -12.73 -8.48 -12.93
N ALA A 125 -11.68 -8.39 -12.11
CA ALA A 125 -11.03 -7.12 -11.82
C ALA A 125 -10.31 -6.53 -13.03
N THR A 126 -9.67 -7.37 -13.85
CA THR A 126 -9.02 -6.95 -15.09
C THR A 126 -10.03 -6.40 -16.09
N ALA A 127 -11.18 -7.07 -16.23
CA ALA A 127 -12.29 -6.59 -17.06
C ALA A 127 -12.87 -5.26 -16.54
N ALA A 128 -13.03 -5.12 -15.21
CA ALA A 128 -13.49 -3.88 -14.60
C ALA A 128 -12.49 -2.72 -14.84
N ALA A 129 -11.19 -2.99 -14.74
CA ALA A 129 -10.15 -2.01 -15.05
C ALA A 129 -10.22 -1.57 -16.51
N ALA A 130 -10.31 -2.52 -17.45
CA ALA A 130 -10.38 -2.24 -18.89
C ALA A 130 -11.61 -1.39 -19.29
N ALA A 131 -12.72 -1.56 -18.57
CA ALA A 131 -13.97 -0.85 -18.84
C ALA A 131 -14.09 0.54 -18.18
N ALA A 132 -13.15 0.90 -17.29
CA ALA A 132 -13.19 2.15 -16.53
C ALA A 132 -12.25 3.21 -17.11
N ASP A 133 -12.56 4.49 -16.88
CA ASP A 133 -11.63 5.58 -17.21
C ASP A 133 -10.45 5.61 -16.23
N VAL A 134 -10.68 5.20 -14.97
CA VAL A 134 -9.68 5.09 -13.92
C VAL A 134 -9.88 3.80 -13.14
N ALA A 135 -8.80 3.06 -12.92
CA ALA A 135 -8.76 1.91 -12.02
C ALA A 135 -8.03 2.27 -10.72
N LEU A 136 -8.69 2.14 -9.57
CA LEU A 136 -8.12 2.33 -8.23
C LEU A 136 -7.86 0.96 -7.60
N VAL A 137 -6.59 0.56 -7.51
CA VAL A 137 -6.19 -0.79 -7.09
C VAL A 137 -5.63 -0.75 -5.67
N PHE A 138 -6.33 -1.40 -4.74
CA PHE A 138 -6.00 -1.46 -3.31
C PHE A 138 -5.30 -2.77 -2.98
N VAL A 139 -4.01 -2.69 -2.66
CA VAL A 139 -3.16 -3.86 -2.34
C VAL A 139 -2.19 -3.52 -1.22
N GLY A 140 -1.51 -4.51 -0.67
CA GLY A 140 -0.56 -4.26 0.41
C GLY A 140 -0.23 -5.48 1.26
N LEU A 141 0.16 -5.24 2.50
CA LEU A 141 0.52 -6.26 3.47
C LEU A 141 -0.72 -6.73 4.25
N PRO A 142 -1.11 -8.02 4.16
CA PRO A 142 -2.14 -8.60 5.02
C PRO A 142 -1.73 -8.56 6.49
N ALA A 143 -2.72 -8.60 7.39
CA ALA A 143 -2.47 -8.65 8.84
C ALA A 143 -1.56 -9.83 9.24
N ALA A 144 -1.71 -10.97 8.57
CA ALA A 144 -0.89 -12.16 8.80
C ALA A 144 0.60 -11.96 8.48
N TYR A 145 0.98 -10.92 7.71
CA TYR A 145 2.36 -10.60 7.42
C TYR A 145 2.94 -9.57 8.40
N GLU A 146 2.13 -8.96 9.26
CA GLU A 146 2.57 -7.88 10.16
C GLU A 146 2.04 -8.13 11.57
N VAL A 147 2.44 -9.26 12.15
CA VAL A 147 1.99 -9.75 13.46
C VAL A 147 3.07 -9.53 14.51
N GLU A 148 2.68 -8.99 15.66
CA GLU A 148 3.56 -8.91 16.83
C GLU A 148 4.19 -10.27 17.18
N GLY A 149 5.50 -10.26 17.43
CA GLY A 149 6.25 -11.45 17.85
C GLY A 149 6.72 -12.34 16.71
N VAL A 150 6.45 -11.99 15.45
CA VAL A 150 6.94 -12.71 14.27
C VAL A 150 7.46 -11.73 13.22
N ASP A 151 8.73 -11.87 12.85
CA ASP A 151 9.32 -11.12 11.75
C ASP A 151 8.91 -11.70 10.40
N ARG A 152 8.81 -10.85 9.37
CA ARG A 152 8.63 -11.32 7.98
C ARG A 152 9.91 -11.96 7.46
N GLU A 153 9.75 -13.03 6.69
CA GLU A 153 10.86 -13.70 5.98
C GLU A 153 11.14 -13.09 4.60
N HIS A 154 10.20 -12.30 4.06
CA HIS A 154 10.29 -11.62 2.76
C HIS A 154 9.67 -10.22 2.80
N MET A 155 9.97 -9.40 1.80
CA MET A 155 9.36 -8.07 1.63
C MET A 155 8.25 -8.02 0.59
N GLY A 156 8.00 -9.11 -0.14
CA GLY A 156 6.89 -9.18 -1.10
C GLY A 156 5.51 -9.07 -0.46
N ILE A 157 4.55 -8.51 -1.20
CA ILE A 157 3.12 -8.68 -0.95
C ILE A 157 2.64 -10.04 -1.51
N PRO A 158 1.43 -10.52 -1.18
CA PRO A 158 0.91 -11.76 -1.76
C PRO A 158 0.95 -11.76 -3.29
N GLN A 159 1.38 -12.87 -3.91
CA GLN A 159 1.56 -12.96 -5.37
C GLN A 159 0.30 -12.58 -6.16
N GLN A 160 -0.88 -12.99 -5.70
CA GLN A 160 -2.15 -12.61 -6.33
C GLN A 160 -2.39 -11.08 -6.40
N MET A 161 -1.83 -10.30 -5.47
CA MET A 161 -1.88 -8.84 -5.52
C MET A 161 -0.87 -8.27 -6.51
N VAL A 162 0.28 -8.92 -6.69
CA VAL A 162 1.25 -8.58 -7.75
C VAL A 162 0.63 -8.80 -9.12
N ASP A 163 0.03 -9.98 -9.34
CA ASP A 163 -0.63 -10.35 -10.59
C ASP A 163 -1.76 -9.37 -10.91
N LEU A 164 -2.53 -8.97 -9.89
CA LEU A 164 -3.60 -7.98 -10.02
C LEU A 164 -3.08 -6.61 -10.48
N VAL A 165 -2.01 -6.08 -9.88
CA VAL A 165 -1.46 -4.77 -10.28
C VAL A 165 -0.94 -4.83 -11.71
N GLN A 166 -0.25 -5.89 -12.10
CA GLN A 166 0.26 -6.06 -13.45
C GLN A 166 -0.87 -6.17 -14.47
N ALA A 167 -1.87 -7.03 -14.22
CA ALA A 167 -2.99 -7.23 -15.13
C ALA A 167 -3.85 -5.97 -15.30
N THR A 168 -4.16 -5.27 -14.20
CA THR A 168 -4.95 -4.03 -14.24
C THR A 168 -4.19 -2.87 -14.88
N SER A 169 -2.88 -2.73 -14.62
CA SER A 169 -2.05 -1.70 -15.26
C SER A 169 -1.88 -1.93 -16.76
N ALA A 170 -1.78 -3.19 -17.19
CA ALA A 170 -1.76 -3.55 -18.61
C ALA A 170 -3.11 -3.29 -19.29
N ALA A 171 -4.22 -3.54 -18.60
CA ALA A 171 -5.57 -3.33 -19.10
C ALA A 171 -6.00 -1.86 -19.11
N ASN A 172 -5.50 -1.05 -18.16
CA ASN A 172 -5.86 0.36 -18.02
C ASN A 172 -4.63 1.23 -17.71
N PRO A 173 -4.20 2.10 -18.64
CA PRO A 173 -3.03 2.96 -18.45
C PRO A 173 -3.23 4.06 -17.38
N HIS A 174 -4.45 4.26 -16.88
CA HIS A 174 -4.80 5.19 -15.80
C HIS A 174 -4.97 4.48 -14.45
N THR A 175 -4.34 3.33 -14.28
CA THR A 175 -4.34 2.61 -12.99
C THR A 175 -3.58 3.39 -11.92
N VAL A 176 -4.22 3.60 -10.77
CA VAL A 176 -3.66 4.16 -9.54
C VAL A 176 -3.63 3.08 -8.48
N VAL A 177 -2.45 2.81 -7.93
CA VAL A 177 -2.27 1.83 -6.85
C VAL A 177 -2.25 2.55 -5.49
N VAL A 178 -3.08 2.08 -4.56
CA VAL A 178 -3.09 2.50 -3.16
C VAL A 178 -2.51 1.37 -2.32
N LEU A 179 -1.35 1.61 -1.70
CA LEU A 179 -0.61 0.65 -0.89
C LEU A 179 -0.93 0.80 0.59
N LEU A 180 -1.35 -0.31 1.24
CA LEU A 180 -1.62 -0.39 2.67
C LEU A 180 -0.62 -1.32 3.36
N GLY A 181 -0.07 -0.91 4.49
CA GLY A 181 0.94 -1.70 5.21
C GLY A 181 1.88 -0.82 6.02
N GLY A 182 2.42 -1.34 7.11
CA GLY A 182 3.23 -0.60 8.07
C GLY A 182 4.72 -0.52 7.76
N ALA A 183 5.19 -1.21 6.73
CA ALA A 183 6.61 -1.30 6.38
C ALA A 183 6.81 -1.38 4.85
N PRO A 184 8.05 -1.26 4.35
CA PRO A 184 8.31 -1.29 2.92
C PRO A 184 7.96 -2.66 2.34
N MET A 185 7.57 -2.64 1.08
CA MET A 185 7.18 -3.83 0.32
C MET A 185 7.75 -3.77 -1.09
N GLU A 186 8.13 -4.91 -1.64
CA GLU A 186 8.67 -4.95 -2.99
C GLU A 186 7.59 -4.63 -4.02
N LEU A 187 7.94 -3.83 -5.04
CA LEU A 187 7.07 -3.38 -6.12
C LEU A 187 7.63 -3.89 -7.45
N PRO A 188 7.49 -5.20 -7.75
CA PRO A 188 8.14 -5.82 -8.91
C PRO A 188 7.68 -5.27 -10.27
N TRP A 189 6.56 -4.55 -10.30
CA TRP A 189 6.08 -3.81 -11.48
C TRP A 189 6.80 -2.47 -11.69
N GLU A 190 7.48 -1.92 -10.68
CA GLU A 190 8.33 -0.72 -10.83
C GLU A 190 9.80 -1.07 -11.02
N TRP A 191 10.26 -2.21 -10.48
CA TRP A 191 11.65 -2.63 -10.53
C TRP A 191 11.74 -4.09 -10.97
N HIS A 192 12.38 -4.33 -12.11
CA HIS A 192 12.65 -5.69 -12.55
C HIS A 192 13.96 -6.13 -11.89
N PRO A 193 13.97 -7.19 -11.08
CA PRO A 193 15.23 -7.80 -10.68
C PRO A 193 15.93 -8.35 -11.93
N PRO A 194 17.27 -8.44 -11.95
CA PRO A 194 17.98 -9.10 -13.04
C PRO A 194 17.47 -10.54 -13.21
N GLU A 195 17.40 -11.02 -14.46
CA GLU A 195 16.92 -12.36 -14.79
C GLU A 195 17.57 -13.44 -13.90
N GLY A 196 16.76 -14.32 -13.30
CA GLY A 196 17.22 -15.41 -12.42
C GLY A 196 16.83 -15.27 -10.94
N ALA A 197 16.34 -14.10 -10.50
CA ALA A 197 15.67 -13.96 -9.20
C ALA A 197 14.22 -14.45 -9.31
N GLY A 198 14.01 -15.76 -9.24
CA GLY A 198 12.66 -16.35 -9.28
C GLY A 198 11.74 -15.81 -8.17
N PRO A 199 10.41 -15.93 -8.32
CA PRO A 199 9.48 -15.55 -7.26
C PRO A 199 9.80 -16.40 -6.02
N TYR A 200 9.86 -15.75 -4.86
CA TYR A 200 10.28 -16.34 -3.57
C TYR A 200 9.89 -17.81 -3.42
N PRO A 201 10.83 -18.71 -3.07
CA PRO A 201 10.52 -20.12 -2.96
C PRO A 201 9.49 -20.33 -1.85
N ALA A 202 8.45 -21.11 -2.16
CA ALA A 202 7.64 -21.74 -1.13
C ALA A 202 8.57 -22.51 -0.17
N ALA A 203 8.26 -22.48 1.12
CA ALA A 203 9.08 -23.07 2.15
C ALA A 203 9.60 -24.48 1.77
N SER A 204 10.93 -24.64 1.90
CA SER A 204 11.73 -25.87 2.02
C SER A 204 12.56 -26.36 0.81
N SER A 205 13.75 -26.85 1.20
CA SER A 205 14.77 -27.65 0.50
C SER A 205 15.88 -26.93 -0.29
N SER A 206 17.12 -27.28 0.08
CA SER A 206 18.41 -26.74 -0.37
C SER A 206 18.68 -26.89 -1.88
N PRO A 207 19.41 -25.95 -2.53
CA PRO A 207 19.78 -26.11 -3.93
C PRO A 207 21.25 -26.51 -4.13
N SER A 208 21.48 -27.43 -5.09
CA SER A 208 22.76 -27.66 -5.77
C SER A 208 22.68 -27.11 -7.20
N GLY A 209 23.66 -26.27 -7.60
CA GLY A 209 23.71 -25.53 -8.87
C GLY A 209 23.98 -26.36 -10.14
N PRO A 210 23.98 -25.73 -11.35
CA PRO A 210 25.23 -25.11 -11.84
C PRO A 210 25.11 -23.84 -12.75
N SER A 211 26.30 -23.23 -12.94
CA SER A 211 26.87 -22.15 -13.80
C SER A 211 26.09 -21.49 -14.98
N PRO A 212 26.30 -20.18 -15.26
CA PRO A 212 25.66 -19.43 -16.35
C PRO A 212 26.49 -19.36 -17.64
N SER A 213 25.80 -19.22 -18.77
CA SER A 213 26.32 -18.72 -20.04
C SER A 213 25.40 -17.59 -20.52
N ASP A 214 25.92 -16.36 -20.60
CA ASP A 214 25.21 -15.15 -21.04
C ASP A 214 24.92 -15.15 -22.56
N PRO A 215 23.79 -14.55 -22.98
CA PRO A 215 23.72 -13.83 -24.24
C PRO A 215 23.46 -12.32 -24.04
N SER A 216 24.12 -11.53 -24.89
CA SER A 216 24.09 -10.05 -24.95
C SER A 216 22.69 -9.46 -25.23
N PRO A 217 22.41 -8.21 -24.80
CA PRO A 217 21.08 -7.62 -24.92
C PRO A 217 20.84 -7.01 -26.31
N SER A 218 19.79 -7.46 -26.99
CA SER A 218 19.22 -6.78 -28.15
C SER A 218 18.23 -5.70 -27.69
N SER A 219 18.42 -4.49 -28.21
CA SER A 219 17.57 -3.31 -28.02
C SER A 219 16.15 -3.50 -28.54
N THR A 220 15.14 -3.16 -27.74
CA THR A 220 13.81 -2.76 -28.24
C THR A 220 13.38 -1.45 -27.59
N ALA A 221 13.14 -0.47 -28.45
CA ALA A 221 12.56 0.84 -28.14
C ALA A 221 11.08 0.72 -27.74
N ASP A 222 10.63 1.67 -26.92
CA ASP A 222 9.25 2.15 -26.73
C ASP A 222 8.17 1.11 -26.41
N ALA A 223 8.37 0.34 -25.33
CA ALA A 223 7.26 -0.34 -24.65
C ALA A 223 6.41 0.70 -23.89
N ALA A 224 5.08 0.66 -24.06
CA ALA A 224 4.14 1.42 -23.23
C ALA A 224 4.48 1.23 -21.74
N PRO A 225 4.32 2.26 -20.87
CA PRO A 225 4.70 2.14 -19.46
C PRO A 225 3.97 0.96 -18.82
N SER A 226 4.73 -0.09 -18.47
CA SER A 226 4.23 -1.40 -18.05
C SER A 226 3.74 -1.44 -16.60
N GLY A 227 3.39 -0.29 -16.02
CA GLY A 227 3.10 -0.14 -14.60
C GLY A 227 2.06 0.95 -14.30
N PRO A 228 1.64 1.07 -13.03
CA PRO A 228 0.61 2.01 -12.64
C PRO A 228 1.04 3.46 -12.89
N ALA A 229 0.07 4.31 -13.21
CA ALA A 229 0.28 5.74 -13.44
C ALA A 229 0.58 6.50 -12.15
N ALA A 230 0.04 6.05 -11.02
CA ALA A 230 0.36 6.60 -9.71
C ALA A 230 0.41 5.50 -8.64
N ILE A 231 1.23 5.74 -7.61
CA ILE A 231 1.36 4.89 -6.43
C ILE A 231 1.29 5.78 -5.19
N LEU A 232 0.29 5.54 -4.36
CA LEU A 232 0.06 6.24 -3.09
C LEU A 232 0.20 5.24 -1.94
N TRP A 233 1.18 5.44 -1.06
CA TRP A 233 1.31 4.66 0.17
C TRP A 233 0.65 5.40 1.33
N VAL A 234 -0.29 4.73 1.99
CA VAL A 234 -1.10 5.32 3.07
C VAL A 234 -0.80 4.73 4.44
N GLY A 235 0.21 3.86 4.52
CA GLY A 235 0.62 3.23 5.76
C GLY A 235 -0.51 2.41 6.39
N LEU A 236 -0.65 2.57 7.70
CA LEU A 236 -1.75 2.09 8.53
C LEU A 236 -2.42 3.32 9.17
N GLY A 237 -3.14 4.09 8.34
CA GLY A 237 -3.66 5.44 8.66
C GLY A 237 -4.79 5.52 9.69
N GLY A 238 -5.07 4.46 10.44
CA GLY A 238 -6.02 4.50 11.55
C GLY A 238 -7.49 4.61 11.13
N GLN A 239 -8.32 4.97 12.09
CA GLN A 239 -9.78 4.84 12.02
C GLN A 239 -10.45 5.65 10.89
N ALA A 240 -9.82 6.73 10.44
CA ALA A 240 -10.32 7.65 9.41
C ALA A 240 -9.59 7.51 8.06
N ILE A 241 -8.86 6.39 7.86
CA ILE A 241 -8.05 6.19 6.66
C ILE A 241 -8.89 6.23 5.38
N GLY A 242 -10.14 5.76 5.41
CA GLY A 242 -11.04 5.76 4.25
C GLY A 242 -11.31 7.17 3.71
N SER A 243 -11.77 8.11 4.56
CA SER A 243 -11.99 9.49 4.11
C SER A 243 -10.68 10.22 3.82
N ALA A 244 -9.57 9.86 4.45
CA ALA A 244 -8.25 10.41 4.12
C ALA A 244 -7.83 9.98 2.70
N ILE A 245 -7.92 8.68 2.36
CA ILE A 245 -7.67 8.16 1.02
C ILE A 245 -8.55 8.88 -0.01
N SER A 246 -9.86 8.97 0.23
CA SER A 246 -10.77 9.69 -0.66
C SER A 246 -10.33 11.16 -0.84
N SER A 247 -9.96 11.84 0.24
CA SER A 247 -9.50 13.22 0.19
C SER A 247 -8.18 13.39 -0.59
N LEU A 248 -7.26 12.44 -0.49
CA LEU A 248 -6.00 12.42 -1.23
C LEU A 248 -6.23 12.16 -2.72
N LEU A 249 -7.09 11.18 -3.05
CA LEU A 249 -7.39 10.81 -4.43
C LEU A 249 -8.03 11.96 -5.19
N PHE A 250 -8.97 12.69 -4.58
CA PHE A 250 -9.67 13.81 -5.21
C PHE A 250 -9.01 15.18 -4.97
N GLY A 251 -7.84 15.23 -4.30
CA GLY A 251 -7.10 16.48 -4.08
C GLY A 251 -7.74 17.45 -3.08
N VAL A 252 -8.62 16.97 -2.20
CA VAL A 252 -9.13 17.73 -1.04
C VAL A 252 -8.01 17.98 -0.02
N CYS A 253 -7.10 17.00 0.13
CA CYS A 253 -5.82 17.18 0.80
C CYS A 253 -4.68 16.78 -0.15
N SER A 254 -3.52 17.44 -0.05
CA SER A 254 -2.35 17.12 -0.85
C SER A 254 -1.46 16.11 -0.11
N PRO A 255 -0.95 15.06 -0.77
CA PRO A 255 -0.03 14.12 -0.14
C PRO A 255 1.28 14.85 0.22
N SER A 256 1.54 14.99 1.53
CA SER A 256 2.69 15.71 2.06
C SER A 256 3.69 14.83 2.81
N GLY A 257 3.36 13.56 3.04
CA GLY A 257 4.23 12.62 3.74
C GLY A 257 5.56 12.42 3.02
N LYS A 258 6.59 12.09 3.79
CA LYS A 258 7.90 11.64 3.31
C LYS A 258 8.21 10.30 3.95
N LEU A 259 8.91 9.45 3.21
CA LEU A 259 9.35 8.16 3.72
C LEU A 259 10.22 8.36 4.97
N ALA A 260 9.79 7.77 6.09
CA ALA A 260 10.55 7.76 7.34
C ALA A 260 11.63 6.65 7.36
N GLU A 261 11.57 5.75 6.38
CA GLU A 261 12.47 4.61 6.21
C GLU A 261 12.90 4.49 4.75
N THR A 262 14.02 3.82 4.51
CA THR A 262 14.45 3.57 3.13
C THR A 262 13.63 2.43 2.55
N TRP A 263 13.18 2.60 1.30
CA TRP A 263 12.43 1.58 0.57
C TRP A 263 13.40 0.84 -0.36
N PRO A 264 13.99 -0.31 0.07
CA PRO A 264 14.89 -1.08 -0.78
C PRO A 264 14.13 -1.72 -1.95
N ARG A 265 14.85 -2.11 -3.00
CA ARG A 265 14.23 -2.79 -4.15
C ARG A 265 13.88 -4.23 -3.83
N GLN A 266 14.72 -4.86 -3.01
CA GLN A 266 14.59 -6.25 -2.58
C GLN A 266 15.13 -6.41 -1.15
N LEU A 267 14.67 -7.44 -0.43
CA LEU A 267 15.12 -7.71 0.94
C LEU A 267 16.65 -7.85 1.08
N THR A 268 17.33 -8.41 0.08
CA THR A 268 18.80 -8.58 0.06
C THR A 268 19.59 -7.26 0.01
N ASP A 269 18.94 -6.13 -0.33
CA ASP A 269 19.58 -4.82 -0.28
C ASP A 269 19.63 -4.24 1.15
N VAL A 270 18.90 -4.84 2.10
CA VAL A 270 18.90 -4.41 3.50
C VAL A 270 20.21 -4.88 4.17
N PRO A 271 20.98 -3.97 4.81
CA PRO A 271 22.31 -4.33 5.33
C PRO A 271 22.28 -5.42 6.42
N ALA A 272 21.18 -5.52 7.16
CA ALA A 272 21.00 -6.54 8.18
C ALA A 272 20.56 -7.91 7.63
N HIS A 273 20.18 -8.01 6.34
CA HIS A 273 19.53 -9.20 5.77
C HIS A 273 20.29 -10.51 6.03
N ALA A 274 21.61 -10.51 5.80
CA ALA A 274 22.45 -11.70 5.93
C ALA A 274 22.67 -12.15 7.39
N HIS A 275 22.22 -11.37 8.38
CA HIS A 275 22.53 -11.58 9.79
C HIS A 275 21.33 -11.42 10.73
N PHE A 276 20.13 -11.24 10.17
CA PHE A 276 18.89 -11.05 10.90
C PHE A 276 17.98 -12.29 10.82
N GLY A 277 17.29 -12.61 11.92
CA GLY A 277 16.34 -13.72 11.99
C GLY A 277 16.96 -15.06 11.59
N PRO A 278 16.29 -15.87 10.74
CA PRO A 278 16.77 -17.20 10.34
C PRO A 278 18.06 -17.16 9.49
N ASN A 279 18.42 -16.00 8.93
CA ASN A 279 19.66 -15.83 8.17
C ASN A 279 20.88 -15.62 9.08
N GLY A 280 20.66 -15.32 10.36
CA GLY A 280 21.73 -15.14 11.33
C GLY A 280 22.44 -16.44 11.70
N ALA A 281 23.69 -16.33 12.14
CA ALA A 281 24.45 -17.48 12.65
C ALA A 281 23.88 -18.06 13.97
N SER A 282 22.99 -17.34 14.64
CA SER A 282 22.36 -17.74 15.90
C SER A 282 20.96 -17.16 16.02
N LEU A 283 19.99 -18.00 16.40
CA LEU A 283 18.64 -17.56 16.75
C LEU A 283 18.56 -16.87 18.12
N ARG A 284 19.64 -16.93 18.92
CA ARG A 284 19.71 -16.32 20.27
C ARG A 284 20.54 -15.04 20.31
N GLN A 285 21.26 -14.72 19.26
CA GLN A 285 22.13 -13.55 19.20
C GLN A 285 22.13 -12.94 17.80
N VAL A 286 21.70 -11.69 17.70
CA VAL A 286 21.80 -10.88 16.49
C VAL A 286 22.95 -9.89 16.69
N VAL A 287 23.95 -9.95 15.81
CA VAL A 287 25.10 -9.04 15.83
C VAL A 287 24.88 -7.95 14.79
N TYR A 288 24.85 -6.70 15.24
CA TYR A 288 24.55 -5.53 14.40
C TYR A 288 25.79 -5.14 13.60
N ARG A 289 26.08 -5.92 12.55
CA ARG A 289 27.31 -5.82 11.75
C ARG A 289 27.34 -4.58 10.85
N GLU A 290 26.17 -4.08 10.49
CA GLU A 290 25.99 -2.83 9.77
C GLU A 290 26.40 -1.60 10.62
N ALA A 291 26.48 -1.74 11.95
CA ALA A 291 26.86 -0.70 12.88
C ALA A 291 26.08 0.61 12.64
N LEU A 292 26.75 1.70 12.25
CA LEU A 292 26.11 2.99 11.96
C LEU A 292 25.50 3.06 10.56
N ASN A 293 25.80 2.10 9.69
CA ASN A 293 25.34 2.07 8.31
C ASN A 293 23.97 1.39 8.21
N VAL A 294 22.94 2.05 8.75
CA VAL A 294 21.55 1.56 8.75
C VAL A 294 20.71 2.40 7.79
N GLY A 295 19.84 1.74 7.01
CA GLY A 295 18.93 2.39 6.06
C GLY A 295 19.69 3.20 5.00
N TYR A 296 19.29 4.46 4.80
CA TYR A 296 19.87 5.34 3.78
C TYR A 296 21.38 5.54 3.95
N ARG A 297 21.93 5.41 5.17
CA ARG A 297 23.37 5.52 5.43
C ARG A 297 24.15 4.40 4.74
N TYR A 298 23.61 3.19 4.67
CA TYR A 298 24.23 2.09 3.96
C TYR A 298 24.19 2.30 2.44
N LEU A 299 22.99 2.58 1.92
CA LEU A 299 22.76 2.64 0.47
C LEU A 299 23.43 3.86 -0.18
N SER A 300 23.65 4.94 0.56
CA SER A 300 24.40 6.12 0.07
C SER A 300 25.90 5.86 -0.06
N LEU A 301 26.48 4.92 0.70
CA LEU A 301 27.92 4.59 0.62
C LEU A 301 28.28 3.80 -0.65
N GLY A 302 27.31 3.09 -1.25
CA GLY A 302 27.48 2.29 -2.47
C GLY A 302 27.74 3.11 -3.74
N TRP A 303 27.47 4.42 -3.73
CA TRP A 303 27.89 5.33 -4.81
C TRP A 303 29.40 5.62 -4.79
N THR A 304 30.07 5.36 -3.67
CA THR A 304 31.51 5.67 -3.48
C THR A 304 32.42 4.45 -3.62
N LEU A 305 31.92 3.23 -3.50
CA LEU A 305 32.74 2.01 -3.43
C LEU A 305 32.83 1.19 -4.73
N THR A 306 32.13 1.58 -5.79
CA THR A 306 32.21 0.93 -7.12
C THR A 306 33.15 1.65 -8.11
N ARG A 307 33.97 2.61 -7.65
CA ARG A 307 34.94 3.35 -8.48
C ARG A 307 36.32 3.57 -7.80
N ALA A 308 36.78 2.61 -7.00
CA ALA A 308 38.16 2.58 -6.51
C ALA A 308 38.86 1.30 -6.94
#